data_AF-A0A520LFX0-F1
#
_entry.id   AF-A0A520LFX0-F1
#
_cell.length_a   1.000
_cell.length_b   1.000
_cell.length_c   1.000
_cell.angle_alpha   90.00
_cell.angle_beta   90.00
_cell.angle_gamma   90.00
#
_symmetry.space_group_name_H-M   'P 1'
#
loop_
_entity.id
_entity.type
_entity.pdbx_description
1 polymer ?
#
loop_
_entity_poly.entity_id
_entity_poly.type
_entity_poly.pdbx_seq_one_letter_code
_entity_poly.pdbx_strand_id
1 'polypeptide(L)'
;MPIEIHANFTMKSLLDQYPGARRALFSAFHIGGCQSCAYELEETLEEVCKNHSIDLEVAIRCLADSHKHDSSMLIPPTELKAMLDKNEPFILLDTRTREEFEAITLPGAQLMTQELQTSLFAEKKNNQKVILIDHQGRSVLDHCAWFRGHGLLHTFGVEGGLDRYAKEADPSIARYRLEMD
;
A
#
# COMPACT_ATOMS: atom_id res chain seq x y z
N MET A 1 11.42 10.41 -1.15
CA MET A 1 12.31 10.82 -2.26
C MET A 1 11.49 11.63 -3.25
N PRO A 2 12.06 12.60 -3.99
CA PRO A 2 11.31 13.27 -5.04
C PRO A 2 10.82 12.23 -6.07
N ILE A 3 9.61 12.42 -6.55
CA ILE A 3 8.96 11.54 -7.52
C ILE A 3 9.61 11.83 -8.87
N GLU A 4 10.36 10.88 -9.41
CA GLU A 4 10.95 10.98 -10.73
C GLU A 4 10.43 9.85 -11.61
N ILE A 5 9.18 10.00 -12.07
CA ILE A 5 8.61 9.11 -13.08
C ILE A 5 9.12 9.59 -14.44
N HIS A 6 9.91 8.75 -15.09
CA HIS A 6 10.56 9.06 -16.37
C HIS A 6 9.86 8.35 -17.53
N ALA A 7 9.93 8.97 -18.72
CA ALA A 7 9.35 8.48 -19.96
C ALA A 7 9.84 7.07 -20.35
N ASN A 8 11.11 6.79 -20.06
CA ASN A 8 11.80 5.54 -20.41
C ASN A 8 11.61 4.41 -19.40
N PHE A 9 10.80 4.62 -18.35
CA PHE A 9 10.46 3.53 -17.43
C PHE A 9 9.65 2.49 -18.18
N THR A 10 10.11 1.24 -18.13
CA THR A 10 9.29 0.12 -18.56
C THR A 10 8.08 0.01 -17.64
N MET A 11 6.96 -0.48 -18.17
CA MET A 11 5.77 -0.70 -17.37
C MET A 11 6.04 -1.63 -16.18
N LYS A 12 6.92 -2.62 -16.34
CA LYS A 12 7.40 -3.43 -15.21
C LYS A 12 8.04 -2.59 -14.10
N SER A 13 9.06 -1.80 -14.45
CA SER A 13 9.78 -0.97 -13.49
C SER A 13 8.86 0.06 -12.82
N LEU A 14 7.93 0.62 -13.60
CA LEU A 14 6.92 1.55 -13.10
C LEU A 14 6.02 0.88 -12.06
N LEU A 15 5.48 -0.31 -12.36
CA LEU A 15 4.57 -1.02 -11.45
C LEU A 15 5.28 -1.55 -10.20
N ASP A 16 6.54 -1.96 -10.33
CA ASP A 16 7.36 -2.41 -9.19
C ASP A 16 7.66 -1.26 -8.22
N GLN A 17 7.96 -0.06 -8.74
CA GLN A 17 8.26 1.12 -7.92
C GLN A 17 7.00 1.86 -7.44
N TYR A 18 5.91 1.79 -8.22
CA TYR A 18 4.66 2.49 -7.96
C TYR A 18 3.48 1.52 -8.10
N PRO A 19 3.18 0.72 -7.06
CA PRO A 19 2.12 -0.30 -7.13
C PRO A 19 0.73 0.24 -7.52
N GLY A 20 0.43 1.51 -7.17
CA GLY A 20 -0.79 2.21 -7.55
C GLY A 20 -0.86 2.65 -9.02
N ALA A 21 0.24 2.59 -9.77
CA ALA A 21 0.32 3.13 -11.14
C ALA A 21 -0.66 2.46 -12.11
N ARG A 22 -0.85 1.13 -12.02
CA ARG A 22 -1.85 0.42 -12.85
C ARG A 22 -3.25 0.98 -12.62
N ARG A 23 -3.64 1.14 -11.34
CA ARG A 23 -4.95 1.68 -10.96
C ARG A 23 -5.11 3.12 -11.42
N ALA A 24 -4.07 3.94 -11.31
CA ALA A 24 -4.09 5.33 -11.76
C ALA A 24 -4.29 5.43 -13.28
N LEU A 25 -3.51 4.68 -14.06
CA LEU A 25 -3.62 4.66 -15.53
C LEU A 25 -4.97 4.14 -15.99
N PHE A 26 -5.48 3.09 -15.34
CA PHE A 26 -6.81 2.58 -15.63
C PHE A 26 -7.90 3.61 -15.31
N SER A 27 -7.85 4.24 -14.14
CA SER A 27 -8.88 5.19 -13.73
C SER A 27 -8.90 6.47 -14.58
N ALA A 28 -7.74 6.95 -15.04
CA ALA A 28 -7.64 8.19 -15.79
C ALA A 28 -7.78 7.99 -17.30
N PHE A 29 -7.27 6.88 -17.83
CA PHE A 29 -7.13 6.67 -19.27
C PHE A 29 -7.70 5.34 -19.76
N HIS A 30 -8.25 4.50 -18.88
CA HIS A 30 -8.79 3.17 -19.19
C HIS A 30 -7.76 2.18 -19.76
N ILE A 31 -6.49 2.33 -19.38
CA ILE A 31 -5.39 1.46 -19.83
C ILE A 31 -5.01 0.45 -18.74
N GLY A 32 -4.72 -0.78 -19.15
CA GLY A 32 -4.23 -1.87 -18.28
C GLY A 32 -5.33 -2.59 -17.49
N GLY A 33 -6.61 -2.35 -17.80
CA GLY A 33 -7.76 -3.01 -17.16
C GLY A 33 -8.53 -4.00 -18.03
N CYS A 34 -8.17 -4.16 -19.31
CA CYS A 34 -8.76 -5.15 -20.22
C CYS A 34 -7.76 -5.58 -21.30
N GLN A 35 -8.07 -6.64 -22.06
CA GLN A 35 -7.19 -7.11 -23.16
C GLN A 35 -7.04 -6.11 -24.31
N SER A 36 -8.04 -5.27 -24.58
CA SER A 36 -7.99 -4.30 -25.68
C SER A 36 -7.21 -3.02 -25.37
N CYS A 37 -6.93 -2.77 -24.10
CA CYS A 37 -6.20 -1.59 -23.62
C CYS A 37 -4.95 -2.01 -22.83
N ALA A 38 -4.42 -3.20 -23.12
CA ALA A 38 -3.25 -3.76 -22.45
C ALA A 38 -1.96 -3.12 -22.97
N TYR A 39 -0.96 -3.07 -22.09
CA TYR A 39 0.44 -2.82 -22.43
C TYR A 39 1.25 -4.06 -22.06
N GLU A 40 2.36 -4.25 -22.73
CA GLU A 40 3.38 -5.22 -22.36
C GLU A 40 4.27 -4.65 -21.24
N LEU A 41 4.84 -5.54 -20.42
CA LEU A 41 5.66 -5.14 -19.27
C LEU A 41 6.99 -4.50 -19.70
N GLU A 42 7.45 -4.81 -20.90
CA GLU A 42 8.67 -4.31 -21.51
C GLU A 42 8.48 -2.97 -22.22
N GLU A 43 7.24 -2.58 -22.57
CA GLU A 43 6.95 -1.27 -23.15
C GLU A 43 7.31 -0.17 -22.18
N THR A 44 7.86 0.92 -22.70
CA THR A 44 8.11 2.15 -21.94
C THR A 44 6.82 2.95 -21.76
N LEU A 45 6.77 3.78 -20.72
CA LEU A 45 5.64 4.69 -20.50
C LEU A 45 5.39 5.58 -21.74
N GLU A 46 6.45 6.05 -22.40
CA GLU A 46 6.34 6.81 -23.65
C GLU A 46 5.67 6.02 -24.78
N GLU A 47 6.07 4.77 -24.99
CA GLU A 47 5.47 3.89 -26.00
C GLU A 47 3.99 3.63 -25.71
N VAL A 48 3.64 3.33 -24.45
CA VAL A 48 2.25 3.15 -24.03
C VAL A 48 1.44 4.42 -24.26
N CYS A 49 1.93 5.58 -23.85
CA CYS A 49 1.24 6.85 -24.07
C CYS A 49 1.02 7.11 -25.57
N LYS A 50 2.02 6.86 -26.40
CA LYS A 50 1.93 7.02 -27.86
C LYS A 50 0.90 6.07 -28.47
N ASN A 51 0.92 4.79 -28.09
CA ASN A 51 0.02 3.76 -28.62
C ASN A 51 -1.45 4.04 -28.29
N HIS A 52 -1.70 4.74 -27.18
CA HIS A 52 -3.05 5.09 -26.73
C HIS A 52 -3.42 6.57 -26.95
N SER A 53 -2.61 7.34 -27.69
CA SER A 53 -2.84 8.77 -27.95
C SER A 53 -3.02 9.61 -26.69
N ILE A 54 -2.18 9.35 -25.68
CA ILE A 54 -2.14 10.06 -24.40
C ILE A 54 -0.96 11.01 -24.38
N ASP A 55 -1.20 12.19 -23.83
CA ASP A 55 -0.13 13.14 -23.52
C ASP A 55 0.73 12.61 -22.36
N LEU A 56 2.03 12.42 -22.64
CA LEU A 56 2.98 11.86 -21.68
C LEU A 56 3.11 12.70 -20.40
N GLU A 57 3.08 14.04 -20.50
CA GLU A 57 3.16 14.91 -19.32
C GLU A 57 1.91 14.77 -18.45
N VAL A 58 0.73 14.62 -19.06
CA VAL A 58 -0.52 14.36 -18.34
C VAL A 58 -0.48 13.00 -17.64
N ALA A 59 0.06 11.96 -18.29
CA ALA A 59 0.22 10.65 -17.69
C ALA A 59 1.18 10.67 -16.50
N ILE A 60 2.35 11.30 -16.64
CA ILE A 60 3.34 11.46 -15.57
C ILE A 60 2.73 12.20 -14.37
N ARG A 61 2.01 13.30 -14.61
CA ARG A 61 1.32 14.04 -13.54
C ARG A 61 0.29 13.18 -12.83
N CYS A 62 -0.54 12.45 -13.57
CA CYS A 62 -1.54 11.55 -13.00
C CYS A 62 -0.90 10.49 -12.08
N LEU A 63 0.18 9.86 -12.55
CA LEU A 63 0.91 8.87 -11.77
C LEU A 63 1.55 9.49 -10.51
N ALA A 64 2.15 10.67 -10.64
CA ALA A 64 2.75 11.38 -9.50
C ALA A 64 1.71 11.77 -8.45
N ASP A 65 0.54 12.27 -8.87
CA ASP A 65 -0.56 12.61 -7.97
C ASP A 65 -1.12 11.38 -7.27
N SER A 66 -1.29 10.26 -8.00
CA SER A 66 -1.72 8.99 -7.41
C SER A 66 -0.72 8.48 -6.39
N HIS A 67 0.59 8.50 -6.71
CA HIS A 67 1.62 8.05 -5.78
C HIS A 67 1.69 8.94 -4.54
N LYS A 68 1.54 10.26 -4.69
CA LYS A 68 1.47 11.19 -3.56
C LYS A 68 0.27 10.88 -2.66
N HIS A 69 -0.89 10.58 -3.27
CA HIS A 69 -2.07 10.18 -2.53
C HIS A 69 -1.84 8.88 -1.75
N ASP A 70 -1.33 7.83 -2.41
CA ASP A 70 -1.03 6.55 -1.77
C ASP A 70 0.01 6.69 -0.66
N SER A 71 1.07 7.48 -0.89
CA SER A 71 2.12 7.75 0.11
C SER A 71 1.59 8.46 1.35
N SER A 72 0.53 9.27 1.23
CA SER A 72 -0.12 9.90 2.40
C SER A 72 -0.88 8.92 3.31
N MET A 73 -1.08 7.69 2.82
CA MET A 73 -1.71 6.58 3.55
C MET A 73 -0.68 5.60 4.11
N LEU A 74 0.62 5.77 3.84
CA LEU A 74 1.65 4.82 4.26
C LEU A 74 2.59 5.44 5.30
N ILE A 75 3.08 4.60 6.21
CA ILE A 75 4.19 4.91 7.10
C ILE A 75 5.33 3.91 6.85
N PRO A 76 6.60 4.35 6.94
CA PRO A 76 7.73 3.44 6.84
C PRO A 76 7.81 2.51 8.06
N PRO A 77 8.42 1.32 7.93
CA PRO A 77 8.52 0.39 9.06
C PRO A 77 9.26 0.95 10.29
N THR A 78 10.25 1.81 10.06
CA THR A 78 11.00 2.48 11.13
C THR A 78 10.15 3.46 11.93
N GLU A 79 9.13 4.07 11.32
CA GLU A 79 8.17 4.92 12.02
C GLU A 79 7.26 4.08 12.91
N LEU A 80 6.75 2.94 12.43
CA LEU A 80 5.99 2.00 13.27
C LEU A 80 6.82 1.54 14.47
N LYS A 81 8.08 1.18 14.27
CA LYS A 81 8.98 0.78 15.38
C LYS A 81 9.13 1.89 16.41
N ALA A 82 9.34 3.13 15.96
CA ALA A 82 9.44 4.27 16.85
C ALA A 82 8.14 4.50 17.65
N MET A 83 6.97 4.32 17.03
CA MET A 83 5.67 4.42 17.70
C MET A 83 5.49 3.32 18.76
N LEU A 84 5.89 2.08 18.45
CA LEU A 84 5.88 0.96 19.39
C LEU A 84 6.81 1.21 20.58
N ASP A 85 8.05 1.65 20.33
CA ASP A 85 9.05 1.90 21.37
C ASP A 85 8.64 3.03 22.33
N LYS A 86 7.92 4.02 21.81
CA LYS A 86 7.39 5.15 22.60
C LYS A 86 6.06 4.83 23.29
N ASN A 87 5.47 3.65 23.05
CA ASN A 87 4.11 3.32 23.47
C ASN A 87 3.10 4.40 23.07
N GLU A 88 3.21 4.91 21.83
CA GLU A 88 2.22 5.85 21.31
C GLU A 88 0.83 5.20 21.25
N PRO A 89 -0.26 5.95 21.50
CA PRO A 89 -1.60 5.39 21.43
C PRO A 89 -2.05 5.21 19.97
N PHE A 90 -2.15 3.98 19.50
CA PHE A 90 -2.74 3.59 18.22
C PHE A 90 -3.27 2.15 18.28
N ILE A 91 -4.06 1.77 17.28
CA ILE A 91 -4.55 0.40 17.11
C ILE A 91 -3.78 -0.22 15.95
N LEU A 92 -3.12 -1.34 16.18
CA LEU A 92 -2.40 -2.09 15.16
C LEU A 92 -3.24 -3.27 14.71
N LEU A 93 -3.74 -3.23 13.47
CA LEU A 93 -4.52 -4.30 12.87
C LEU A 93 -3.67 -5.09 11.87
N ASP A 94 -3.63 -6.39 12.06
CA ASP A 94 -2.98 -7.31 11.15
C ASP A 94 -4.02 -7.89 10.18
N THR A 95 -3.80 -7.67 8.89
CA THR A 95 -4.73 -8.08 7.82
C THR A 95 -4.36 -9.42 7.18
N ARG A 96 -3.29 -10.08 7.68
CA ARG A 96 -2.87 -11.39 7.21
C ARG A 96 -3.86 -12.48 7.62
N THR A 97 -3.63 -13.69 7.11
CA THR A 97 -4.39 -14.86 7.56
C THR A 97 -4.20 -15.11 9.06
N ARG A 98 -5.14 -15.85 9.66
CA ARG A 98 -5.06 -16.22 11.07
C ARG A 98 -3.80 -17.03 11.34
N GLU A 99 -3.48 -17.95 10.46
CA GLU A 99 -2.33 -18.85 10.56
C GLU A 99 -1.01 -18.04 10.55
N GLU A 100 -0.89 -17.06 9.64
CA GLU A 100 0.26 -16.16 9.60
C GLU A 100 0.39 -15.30 10.88
N PHE A 101 -0.74 -14.80 11.40
CA PHE A 101 -0.78 -14.00 12.61
C PHE A 101 -0.41 -14.80 13.86
N GLU A 102 -0.90 -16.03 13.97
CA GLU A 102 -0.61 -16.94 15.08
C GLU A 102 0.83 -17.46 15.03
N ALA A 103 1.41 -17.61 13.84
CA ALA A 103 2.81 -18.00 13.67
C ALA A 103 3.79 -16.91 14.14
N ILE A 104 3.53 -15.64 13.80
CA ILE A 104 4.33 -14.49 14.24
C ILE A 104 3.54 -13.20 14.11
N THR A 105 3.65 -12.31 15.09
CA THR A 105 3.00 -10.99 15.04
C THR A 105 3.76 -9.94 15.83
N LEU A 106 3.39 -8.68 15.67
CA LEU A 106 3.96 -7.56 16.41
C LEU A 106 3.32 -7.42 17.79
N PRO A 107 4.06 -6.94 18.82
CA PRO A 107 3.49 -6.65 20.12
C PRO A 107 2.29 -5.69 20.01
N GLY A 108 1.16 -6.07 20.61
CA GLY A 108 -0.07 -5.27 20.61
C GLY A 108 -0.87 -5.31 19.30
N ALA A 109 -0.42 -6.05 18.28
CA ALA A 109 -1.20 -6.27 17.08
C ALA A 109 -2.46 -7.11 17.36
N GLN A 110 -3.53 -6.80 16.64
CA GLN A 110 -4.80 -7.53 16.68
C GLN A 110 -5.13 -8.03 15.28
N LEU A 111 -5.47 -9.31 15.15
CA LEU A 111 -5.98 -9.84 13.88
C LEU A 111 -7.25 -9.09 13.46
N MET A 112 -7.30 -8.65 12.21
CA MET A 112 -8.45 -7.92 11.67
C MET A 112 -9.64 -8.85 11.44
N THR A 113 -10.48 -9.01 12.47
CA THR A 113 -11.75 -9.75 12.35
C THR A 113 -12.92 -8.83 11.97
N GLN A 114 -14.05 -9.42 11.60
CA GLN A 114 -15.27 -8.67 11.30
C GLN A 114 -15.83 -7.98 12.57
N GLU A 115 -15.75 -8.64 13.72
CA GLU A 115 -16.20 -8.12 15.00
C GLU A 115 -15.39 -6.89 15.42
N LEU A 116 -14.06 -6.95 15.26
CA LEU A 116 -13.17 -5.84 15.57
C LEU A 116 -13.39 -4.65 14.64
N GLN A 117 -13.56 -4.89 13.34
CA GLN A 117 -13.94 -3.83 12.41
C GLN A 117 -15.27 -3.18 12.84
N THR A 118 -16.29 -4.00 13.13
CA THR A 118 -17.60 -3.51 13.56
C THR A 118 -17.50 -2.65 14.82
N SER A 119 -16.73 -3.07 15.83
CA SER A 119 -16.55 -2.28 17.05
C SER A 119 -15.81 -0.97 16.79
N LEU A 120 -14.75 -0.98 15.97
CA LEU A 120 -14.01 0.23 15.60
C LEU A 120 -14.88 1.26 14.88
N PHE A 121 -15.73 0.81 13.95
CA PHE A 121 -16.65 1.70 13.24
C PHE A 121 -17.85 2.12 14.07
N ALA A 122 -18.22 1.37 15.11
CA ALA A 122 -19.26 1.79 16.05
C ALA A 122 -18.74 2.86 17.01
N GLU A 123 -17.52 2.70 17.54
CA GLU A 123 -16.93 3.67 18.47
C GLU A 123 -16.46 4.95 17.78
N LYS A 124 -15.83 4.85 16.60
CA LYS A 124 -15.29 5.97 15.80
C LYS A 124 -14.73 7.11 16.65
N LYS A 125 -13.79 6.80 17.56
CA LYS A 125 -13.16 7.82 18.39
C LYS A 125 -12.48 8.86 17.51
N ASN A 126 -12.69 10.13 17.83
CA ASN A 126 -12.11 11.22 17.06
C ASN A 126 -10.58 11.12 17.07
N ASN A 127 -9.95 11.31 15.91
CA ASN A 127 -8.49 11.22 15.75
C ASN A 127 -7.88 9.85 16.15
N GLN A 128 -8.66 8.77 16.18
CA GLN A 128 -8.16 7.41 16.43
C GLN A 128 -7.17 7.02 15.33
N LYS A 129 -5.90 6.83 15.70
CA LYS A 129 -4.87 6.32 14.80
C LYS A 129 -5.02 4.80 14.67
N VAL A 130 -5.15 4.32 13.44
CA VAL A 130 -5.20 2.90 13.09
C VAL A 130 -4.05 2.61 12.13
N ILE A 131 -3.23 1.61 12.44
CA ILE A 131 -2.14 1.14 11.60
C ILE A 131 -2.49 -0.25 11.10
N LEU A 132 -2.42 -0.45 9.79
CA LEU A 132 -2.68 -1.72 9.12
C LEU A 132 -1.36 -2.35 8.68
N ILE A 133 -1.20 -3.65 8.89
CA ILE A 133 -0.04 -4.40 8.43
C ILE A 133 -0.47 -5.72 7.79
N ASP A 134 0.04 -5.99 6.60
CA ASP A 134 -0.04 -7.28 5.92
C ASP A 134 1.38 -7.89 5.80
N HIS A 135 1.57 -8.89 4.96
CA HIS A 135 2.89 -9.50 4.77
C HIS A 135 3.87 -8.61 3.98
N GLN A 136 3.44 -8.00 2.86
CA GLN A 136 4.32 -7.35 1.86
C GLN A 136 3.93 -5.91 1.49
N GLY A 137 2.95 -5.31 2.15
CA GLY A 137 2.42 -3.97 1.89
C GLY A 137 1.46 -3.88 0.69
N ARG A 138 0.96 -5.03 0.18
CA ARG A 138 0.18 -5.10 -1.07
C ARG A 138 -1.30 -4.78 -0.84
N SER A 139 -1.89 -5.23 0.26
CA SER A 139 -3.34 -5.05 0.53
C SER A 139 -3.65 -3.84 1.42
N VAL A 140 -2.66 -3.33 2.15
CA VAL A 140 -2.87 -2.28 3.16
C VAL A 140 -3.44 -0.99 2.57
N LEU A 141 -3.06 -0.61 1.34
CA LEU A 141 -3.57 0.62 0.70
C LEU A 141 -5.09 0.56 0.47
N ASP A 142 -5.60 -0.57 -0.02
CA ASP A 142 -7.04 -0.73 -0.28
C ASP A 142 -7.82 -0.71 1.04
N HIS A 143 -7.28 -1.36 2.08
CA HIS A 143 -7.88 -1.29 3.42
C HIS A 143 -7.83 0.13 4.00
N CYS A 144 -6.71 0.86 3.87
CA CYS A 144 -6.61 2.25 4.32
C CYS A 144 -7.63 3.13 3.62
N ALA A 145 -7.76 3.03 2.31
CA ALA A 145 -8.75 3.79 1.53
C ALA A 145 -10.18 3.49 2.01
N TRP A 146 -10.50 2.22 2.24
CA TRP A 146 -11.82 1.82 2.75
C TRP A 146 -12.09 2.36 4.16
N PHE A 147 -11.14 2.22 5.10
CA PHE A 147 -11.26 2.74 6.47
C PHE A 147 -11.45 4.26 6.49
N ARG A 148 -10.65 5.00 5.70
CA ARG A 148 -10.75 6.46 5.56
C ARG A 148 -12.10 6.87 4.97
N GLY A 149 -12.58 6.16 3.93
CA GLY A 149 -13.90 6.38 3.33
C GLY A 149 -15.07 6.16 4.30
N HIS A 150 -14.88 5.36 5.35
CA HIS A 150 -15.87 5.08 6.39
C HIS A 150 -15.68 5.91 7.68
N GLY A 151 -14.82 6.93 7.65
CA GLY A 151 -14.67 7.94 8.70
C GLY A 151 -13.49 7.74 9.65
N LEU A 152 -12.70 6.66 9.51
CA LEU A 152 -11.44 6.49 10.24
C LEU A 152 -10.29 7.15 9.47
N LEU A 153 -10.30 8.49 9.44
CA LEU A 153 -9.41 9.30 8.59
C LEU A 153 -7.91 9.13 8.92
N HIS A 154 -7.57 8.79 10.16
CA HIS A 154 -6.20 8.59 10.62
C HIS A 154 -5.77 7.12 10.53
N THR A 155 -6.18 6.46 9.44
CA THR A 155 -5.75 5.10 9.12
C THR A 155 -4.52 5.15 8.20
N PHE A 156 -3.50 4.35 8.52
CA PHE A 156 -2.26 4.24 7.75
C PHE A 156 -1.87 2.77 7.58
N GLY A 157 -1.14 2.46 6.51
CA GLY A 157 -0.60 1.14 6.22
C GLY A 157 0.91 1.12 6.40
N VAL A 158 1.48 -0.03 6.77
CA VAL A 158 2.94 -0.20 6.85
C VAL A 158 3.49 -0.49 5.47
N GLU A 159 4.38 0.39 4.98
CA GLU A 159 5.03 0.22 3.69
C GLU A 159 5.86 -1.08 3.67
N GLY A 160 5.62 -1.95 2.68
CA GLY A 160 6.32 -3.23 2.55
C GLY A 160 5.95 -4.30 3.59
N GLY A 161 4.95 -4.03 4.44
CA GLY A 161 4.38 -4.99 5.38
C GLY A 161 5.36 -5.52 6.41
N LEU A 162 5.01 -6.66 7.02
CA LEU A 162 5.81 -7.31 8.06
C LEU A 162 7.17 -7.78 7.54
N ASP A 163 7.30 -8.20 6.28
CA ASP A 163 8.58 -8.64 5.71
C ASP A 163 9.60 -7.50 5.70
N ARG A 164 9.18 -6.29 5.28
CA ARG A 164 10.06 -5.11 5.28
C ARG A 164 10.33 -4.62 6.70
N TYR A 165 9.33 -4.67 7.59
CA TYR A 165 9.52 -4.36 9.01
C TYR A 165 10.60 -5.25 9.65
N ALA A 166 10.54 -6.56 9.42
CA ALA A 166 11.54 -7.49 9.92
C ALA A 166 12.94 -7.22 9.35
N LYS A 167 13.06 -6.74 8.11
CA LYS A 167 14.35 -6.39 7.51
C LYS A 167 14.95 -5.10 8.07
N GLU A 168 14.14 -4.06 8.17
CA GLU A 168 14.61 -2.68 8.35
C GLU A 168 14.49 -2.16 9.78
N ALA A 169 13.49 -2.66 10.53
CA ALA A 169 13.11 -2.10 11.82
C ALA A 169 13.34 -3.05 12.99
N ASP A 170 13.08 -4.36 12.80
CA ASP A 170 13.31 -5.37 13.83
C ASP A 170 13.75 -6.74 13.25
N PRO A 171 15.07 -6.95 13.08
CA PRO A 171 15.62 -8.22 12.58
C PRO A 171 15.41 -9.44 13.48
N SER A 172 14.86 -9.27 14.69
CA SER A 172 14.54 -10.41 15.56
C SER A 172 13.28 -11.16 15.12
N ILE A 173 12.44 -10.52 14.30
CA ILE A 173 11.22 -11.10 13.77
C ILE A 173 11.57 -12.07 12.64
N ALA A 174 11.12 -13.32 12.77
CA ALA A 174 11.32 -14.34 11.75
C ALA A 174 10.60 -13.96 10.45
N ARG A 175 11.32 -14.10 9.33
CA ARG A 175 10.79 -13.87 7.98
C ARG A 175 10.40 -15.19 7.35
N TYR A 176 9.32 -15.17 6.56
CA TYR A 176 8.83 -16.32 5.80
C TYR A 176 8.53 -15.91 4.36
N ARG A 177 8.36 -16.90 3.48
CA ARG A 177 7.84 -16.72 2.11
C ARG A 177 6.54 -17.50 1.99
N LEU A 178 5.56 -16.92 1.31
CA LEU A 178 4.35 -17.63 0.91
C LEU A 178 4.68 -18.46 -0.34
N GLU A 179 4.20 -19.70 -0.43
CA GLU A 179 4.49 -20.62 -1.55
C GLU A 179 3.80 -20.24 -2.88
N MET A 180 3.38 -18.98 -3.06
CA MET A 180 2.55 -18.54 -4.19
C MET A 180 2.96 -17.18 -4.81
N ASP A 181 4.22 -16.76 -4.67
CA ASP A 181 4.77 -15.65 -5.49
C ASP A 181 5.32 -16.16 -6.83
#